data_AF-E0SQ28-F1
#
_entry.id   AF-E0SQ28-F1
#
_cell.length_a   1.000
_cell.length_b   1.000
_cell.length_c   1.000
_cell.angle_alpha   90.00
_cell.angle_beta   90.00
_cell.angle_gamma   90.00
#
_symmetry.space_group_name_H-M   'P 1'
#
loop_
_entity.id
_entity.type
_entity.pdbx_description
1 polymer ?
#
loop_
_entity_poly.entity_id
_entity_poly.type
_entity_poly.pdbx_seq_one_letter_code
_entity_poly.pdbx_strand_id
1 'polypeptide(L)'
;MVKEIVYNGKRYWVCEICGLVYLDRETASECEEFCKNNPGSCSITTTSKAIGRIILREGREYIKFYRGSRSSHLYDLYSCGCC
;
A
#
# COMPACT_ATOMS: atom_id res chain seq x y z
N MET A 1 5.29 -11.40 3.34
CA MET A 1 6.67 -10.89 3.50
C MET A 1 6.72 -9.64 2.64
N VAL A 2 7.49 -8.59 2.91
CA VAL A 2 7.40 -7.42 2.01
C VAL A 2 7.95 -7.74 0.61
N LYS A 3 7.21 -7.34 -0.42
CA LYS A 3 7.58 -7.53 -1.84
C LYS A 3 8.32 -6.28 -2.34
N GLU A 4 9.54 -6.45 -2.84
CA GLU A 4 10.26 -5.39 -3.55
C GLU A 4 9.81 -5.35 -5.01
N ILE A 5 9.56 -4.14 -5.53
CA ILE A 5 9.25 -3.91 -6.94
C ILE A 5 10.11 -2.78 -7.51
N VAL A 6 10.42 -2.86 -8.79
CA VAL A 6 11.12 -1.79 -9.52
C VAL A 6 10.17 -1.21 -10.55
N TYR A 7 9.91 0.10 -10.47
CA TYR A 7 9.06 0.81 -11.40
C TYR A 7 9.72 2.13 -11.81
N ASN A 8 9.86 2.35 -13.12
CA ASN A 8 10.57 3.51 -13.70
C ASN A 8 11.97 3.73 -13.10
N GLY A 9 12.72 2.63 -12.88
CA GLY A 9 14.08 2.67 -12.31
C GLY A 9 14.14 3.04 -10.82
N LYS A 10 12.99 3.24 -10.16
CA LYS A 10 12.87 3.43 -8.71
C LYS A 10 12.41 2.14 -8.06
N ARG A 11 12.94 1.85 -6.89
CA ARG A 11 12.50 0.73 -6.08
C ARG A 11 11.35 1.17 -5.19
N TYR A 12 10.40 0.27 -4.95
CA TYR A 12 9.27 0.43 -4.05
C TYR A 12 9.03 -0.86 -3.27
N TRP A 13 8.37 -0.73 -2.12
CA TRP A 13 8.14 -1.83 -1.20
C TRP A 13 6.65 -1.98 -0.97
N VAL A 14 6.15 -3.21 -1.11
CA VAL A 14 4.72 -3.51 -1.08
C VAL A 14 4.43 -4.45 0.07
N CYS A 15 3.40 -4.14 0.85
CA CYS A 15 2.81 -5.10 1.77
C CYS A 15 2.03 -6.15 0.96
N GLU A 16 2.39 -7.43 1.07
CA GLU A 16 1.73 -8.50 0.31
C GLU A 16 0.28 -8.76 0.77
N ILE A 17 -0.08 -8.31 1.98
CA ILE A 17 -1.40 -8.54 2.56
C ILE A 17 -2.41 -7.51 2.05
N CYS A 18 -2.09 -6.22 2.19
CA CYS A 18 -3.03 -5.15 1.84
C CYS A 18 -2.76 -4.51 0.46
N GLY A 19 -1.57 -4.73 -0.12
CA GLY A 19 -1.15 -4.20 -1.41
C GLY A 19 -0.72 -2.73 -1.38
N LEU A 20 -0.58 -2.10 -0.21
CA LEU A 20 -0.08 -0.73 -0.10
C LEU A 20 1.40 -0.65 -0.48
N VAL A 21 1.76 0.46 -1.14
CA VAL A 21 3.10 0.71 -1.70
C VAL A 21 3.78 1.84 -0.94
N TYR A 22 5.06 1.63 -0.62
CA TYR A 22 5.91 2.48 0.20
C TYR A 22 7.26 2.78 -0.49
N LEU A 23 7.91 3.87 -0.07
CA LEU A 23 9.25 4.25 -0.54
C LEU A 23 10.36 3.50 0.18
N ASP A 24 10.10 3.05 1.40
CA ASP A 24 11.07 2.38 2.26
C ASP A 24 10.55 1.02 2.74
N ARG A 25 11.52 0.11 2.98
CA ARG A 25 11.25 -1.26 3.42
C ARG A 25 10.69 -1.33 4.83
N GLU A 26 11.12 -0.42 5.70
CA GLU A 26 10.76 -0.42 7.12
C GLU A 26 9.27 -0.19 7.29
N THR A 27 8.73 0.87 6.71
CA THR A 27 7.29 1.18 6.74
C THR A 27 6.45 0.07 6.13
N ALA A 28 6.91 -0.54 5.02
CA ALA A 28 6.23 -1.68 4.43
C ALA A 28 6.21 -2.90 5.37
N SER A 29 7.30 -3.12 6.12
CA SER A 29 7.43 -4.24 7.05
C SER A 29 6.56 -4.02 8.29
N GLU A 30 6.52 -2.79 8.82
CA GLU A 30 5.59 -2.38 9.88
C GLU A 30 4.13 -2.57 9.44
N CYS A 31 3.79 -2.19 8.20
CA CYS A 31 2.46 -2.39 7.65
C CYS A 31 2.11 -3.88 7.60
N GLU A 32 3.03 -4.71 7.14
CA GLU A 32 2.76 -6.13 7.02
C GLU A 32 2.66 -6.83 8.39
N GLU A 33 3.53 -6.50 9.32
CA GLU A 33 3.44 -7.01 10.69
C GLU A 33 2.12 -6.61 11.34
N PHE A 34 1.70 -5.35 11.15
CA PHE A 34 0.40 -4.89 11.61
C PHE A 34 -0.74 -5.71 10.99
N CYS A 35 -0.73 -5.92 9.67
CA CYS A 35 -1.76 -6.70 8.97
C CYS A 35 -1.79 -8.18 9.40
N LYS A 36 -0.64 -8.79 9.73
CA LYS A 36 -0.59 -10.16 10.28
C LYS A 36 -1.23 -10.23 11.66
N ASN A 37 -0.95 -9.25 12.51
CA ASN A 37 -1.43 -9.22 13.89
C ASN A 37 -2.88 -8.72 14.01
N ASN A 38 -3.35 -7.94 13.04
CA ASN A 38 -4.67 -7.29 13.04
C ASN A 38 -5.36 -7.50 11.68
N PRO A 39 -5.78 -8.74 11.36
CA PRO A 39 -6.54 -9.00 10.15
C PRO A 39 -7.83 -8.19 10.19
N GLY A 40 -8.24 -7.63 9.06
CA GLY A 40 -9.45 -6.81 8.95
C GLY A 40 -9.20 -5.32 9.15
N SER A 41 -7.99 -4.94 9.59
CA SER A 41 -7.67 -3.59 10.03
C SER A 41 -6.39 -3.06 9.41
N CYS A 42 -6.30 -1.73 9.33
CA CYS A 42 -5.11 -1.04 8.84
C CYS A 42 -4.65 0.03 9.82
N SER A 43 -3.34 0.12 10.05
CA SER A 43 -2.76 1.15 10.91
C SER A 43 -2.78 2.51 10.21
N ILE A 44 -3.26 3.54 10.91
CA ILE A 44 -3.28 4.91 10.36
C ILE A 44 -1.86 5.45 10.12
N THR A 45 -0.89 5.04 10.94
CA THR A 45 0.49 5.53 10.84
C THR A 45 1.15 5.04 9.56
N THR A 46 1.02 3.74 9.25
CA THR A 46 1.57 3.18 8.02
C THR A 46 0.72 3.56 6.81
N THR A 47 -0.61 3.59 6.93
CA THR A 47 -1.49 3.95 5.79
C THR A 47 -1.26 5.38 5.31
N SER A 48 -1.02 6.33 6.22
CA SER A 48 -0.75 7.74 5.86
C SER A 48 0.56 7.95 5.08
N LYS A 49 1.52 7.04 5.21
CA LYS A 49 2.79 7.05 4.48
C LYS A 49 2.71 6.35 3.12
N ALA A 50 1.60 5.67 2.83
CA ALA A 50 1.46 4.95 1.57
C ALA A 50 1.43 5.94 0.39
N ILE A 51 2.17 5.62 -0.66
CA ILE A 51 2.28 6.45 -1.88
C ILE A 51 1.47 5.87 -3.04
N GLY A 52 0.88 4.69 -2.84
CA GLY A 52 0.05 4.02 -3.82
C GLY A 52 -0.44 2.66 -3.36
N ARG A 53 -1.04 1.91 -4.29
CA ARG A 53 -1.51 0.53 -4.08
C ARG A 53 -1.32 -0.31 -5.34
N ILE A 54 -1.05 -1.59 -5.17
CA ILE A 54 -1.17 -2.59 -6.25
C ILE A 54 -2.66 -2.87 -6.51
N ILE A 55 -3.03 -2.84 -7.79
CA ILE A 55 -4.36 -3.19 -8.27
C ILE A 55 -4.21 -4.30 -9.31
N LEU A 56 -5.01 -5.35 -9.15
CA LEU A 56 -5.14 -6.41 -10.14
C LEU A 56 -6.24 -6.03 -11.14
N ARG A 57 -5.91 -5.96 -12.42
CA ARG A 57 -6.88 -5.80 -13.51
C ARG A 57 -6.56 -6.80 -14.60
N GLU A 58 -7.56 -7.59 -15.00
CA GLU A 58 -7.44 -8.54 -16.13
C GLU A 58 -6.22 -9.47 -16.00
N GLY A 59 -5.93 -9.93 -14.77
CA GLY A 59 -4.80 -10.82 -14.49
C GLY A 59 -3.41 -10.15 -14.50
N ARG A 60 -3.34 -8.81 -14.55
CA ARG A 60 -2.09 -8.05 -14.51
C ARG A 60 -2.04 -7.14 -13.28
N GLU A 61 -0.87 -7.04 -12.66
CA GLU A 61 -0.59 -6.12 -11.54
C GLU A 61 -0.25 -4.72 -12.07
N TYR A 62 -0.92 -3.71 -11.53
CA TYR A 62 -0.65 -2.29 -11.82
C TYR A 62 -0.43 -1.52 -10.53
N ILE A 63 0.52 -0.57 -10.53
CA ILE A 63 0.73 0.34 -9.41
C ILE A 63 -0.10 1.60 -9.64
N LYS A 64 -1.08 1.85 -8.77
CA LYS A 64 -1.80 3.12 -8.73
C LYS A 64 -1.15 4.02 -7.68
N PHE A 65 -0.38 5.01 -8.12
CA PHE A 65 0.18 6.04 -7.24
C PHE A 65 -0.89 7.06 -6.83
N TYR A 66 -0.85 7.50 -5.58
CA TYR A 66 -1.68 8.60 -5.07
C TYR A 66 -1.06 9.92 -5.54
N ARG A 67 -1.65 10.57 -6.55
CA ARG A 67 -1.16 11.87 -7.05
C ARG A 67 -1.46 12.98 -6.06
N GLY A 68 -0.44 13.78 -5.73
CA GLY A 68 -0.62 15.03 -4.99
C GLY A 68 -1.24 16.12 -5.85
N SER A 69 -2.52 16.44 -5.60
CA SER A 69 -3.09 17.80 -5.64
C SER A 69 -4.48 17.76 -5.01
N ARG A 70 -4.61 18.42 -3.85
CA ARG A 70 -5.86 18.85 -3.17
C ARG A 70 -7.08 17.93 -3.26
N SER A 71 -7.40 17.32 -2.12
CA SER A 71 -8.77 17.08 -1.63
C SER A 71 -9.69 16.26 -2.53
N SER A 72 -9.84 14.96 -2.24
CA SER A 72 -11.14 14.24 -2.36
C SER A 72 -11.10 12.72 -2.13
N HIS A 73 -9.93 12.06 -2.02
CA HIS A 73 -9.89 10.59 -1.84
C HIS A 73 -9.55 10.12 -0.42
N LEU A 74 -9.76 10.97 0.60
CA LEU A 74 -9.63 10.51 1.98
C LEU A 74 -10.67 9.43 2.32
N TYR A 75 -11.77 9.33 1.56
CA TYR A 75 -12.88 8.41 1.85
C TYR A 75 -12.78 7.06 1.15
N ASP A 76 -12.06 6.94 0.02
CA ASP A 76 -11.78 5.64 -0.61
C ASP A 76 -10.66 4.85 0.09
N LEU A 77 -9.83 5.55 0.88
CA LEU A 77 -8.81 4.93 1.73
C LEU A 77 -9.42 4.21 2.95
N TYR A 78 -10.68 4.49 3.30
CA TYR A 78 -11.45 3.75 4.32
C TYR A 78 -12.23 2.57 3.74
N SER A 79 -12.37 2.48 2.42
CA SER A 79 -12.76 1.24 1.73
C SER A 79 -11.55 0.39 1.38
N CYS A 80 -10.48 0.54 2.14
CA CYS A 80 -9.57 -0.55 2.35
C CYS A 80 -10.44 -1.68 2.91
N GLY A 81 -10.89 -2.60 2.04
CA GLY A 81 -11.20 -3.96 2.44
C GLY A 81 -9.90 -4.56 2.95
N CYS A 82 -9.43 -4.06 4.09
CA CYS A 82 -8.32 -4.60 4.84
C CYS A 82 -8.83 -5.96 5.28
N CYS A 83 -8.21 -7.00 4.73
CA CYS A 83 -8.35 -8.44 5.00
C CYS A 83 -9.76 -9.02 5.11
#